data_AF-A0A7W1K755-F1
#
_entry.id   AF-A0A7W1K755-F1
#
_cell.length_a   1.000
_cell.length_b   1.000
_cell.length_c   1.000
_cell.angle_alpha   90.00
_cell.angle_beta   90.00
_cell.angle_gamma   90.00
#
_symmetry.space_group_name_H-M   'P 1'
#
loop_
_entity.id
_entity.type
_entity.pdbx_description
1 polymer ?
#
loop_
_entity_poly.entity_id
_entity_poly.type
_entity_poly.pdbx_seq_one_letter_code
_entity_poly.pdbx_strand_id
1 'polypeptide(L)' 'MAIAVEARDKVLARGSFYKIERKGRGSATLYRLPGGRLALRMADFATESNTDLFVWLSEARRPRTTHRRSVRS' A
#
# COMPACT_ATOMS: atom_id res chain seq x y z
N MET A 1 -36.98 9.86 11.25
CA MET A 1 -36.15 9.59 10.07
C MET A 1 -34.69 9.53 10.52
N ALA A 2 -34.05 8.36 10.43
CA ALA A 2 -32.63 8.22 10.71
C ALA A 2 -31.85 8.37 9.40
N ILE A 3 -30.95 9.34 9.32
CA ILE A 3 -29.99 9.42 8.23
C ILE A 3 -28.97 8.30 8.43
N ALA A 4 -28.95 7.32 7.53
CA ALA A 4 -27.84 6.39 7.45
C ALA A 4 -26.61 7.21 7.05
N VAL A 5 -25.72 7.48 8.00
CA VAL A 5 -24.42 8.04 7.69
C VAL A 5 -23.71 6.95 6.90
N GLU A 6 -23.69 7.08 5.57
CA GLU A 6 -22.94 6.18 4.72
C GLU A 6 -21.52 6.09 5.29
N ALA A 7 -21.15 4.88 5.71
CA ALA A 7 -19.85 4.65 6.26
C ALA A 7 -18.84 4.98 5.14
N ARG A 8 -17.98 5.96 5.41
CA ARG A 8 -17.02 6.48 4.43
C ARG A 8 -15.68 5.81 4.64
N ASP A 9 -14.98 5.56 3.55
CA ASP A 9 -13.62 5.02 3.60
C ASP A 9 -12.70 6.01 4.35
N LYS A 10 -11.98 5.50 5.34
CA LYS A 10 -11.00 6.29 6.10
C LYS A 10 -9.60 6.01 5.59
N VAL A 11 -8.88 7.05 5.18
CA VAL A 11 -7.46 6.94 4.85
C VAL A 11 -6.66 6.62 6.13
N LEU A 12 -5.91 5.53 6.11
CA LEU A 12 -5.03 5.10 7.20
C LEU A 12 -3.58 5.52 6.95
N ALA A 13 -3.11 5.40 5.72
CA ALA A 13 -1.74 5.74 5.32
C ALA A 13 -1.67 6.07 3.84
N ARG A 14 -0.70 6.90 3.46
CA ARG A 14 -0.37 7.21 2.06
C ARG A 14 1.15 7.28 1.89
N GLY A 15 1.62 6.79 0.76
CA GLY A 15 3.02 6.89 0.36
C GLY A 15 3.15 7.00 -1.15
N SER A 16 4.30 7.48 -1.61
CA SER A 16 4.68 7.47 -3.01
C SER A 16 5.69 6.37 -3.25
N PHE A 17 5.61 5.69 -4.39
CA PHE A 17 6.69 4.81 -4.82
C PHE A 17 7.91 5.68 -5.10
N TYR A 18 8.99 5.47 -4.34
CA TYR A 18 10.25 6.17 -4.54
C TYR A 18 11.35 5.18 -4.93
N LYS A 19 12.25 5.63 -5.79
CA LYS A 19 13.32 4.84 -6.42
C LYS A 19 14.26 4.27 -5.36
N ILE A 20 14.09 2.99 -5.03
CA ILE A 20 15.09 2.23 -4.26
C ILE A 20 15.97 1.42 -5.23
N GLU A 21 15.42 0.85 -6.31
CA GLU A 21 16.22 0.09 -7.30
C GLU A 21 15.91 0.39 -8.79
N ARG A 22 14.67 0.75 -9.18
CA ARG A 22 14.27 1.02 -10.59
C ARG A 22 13.24 2.15 -10.69
N LYS A 23 12.97 2.67 -11.91
CA LYS A 23 12.03 3.80 -12.14
C LYS A 23 10.57 3.35 -12.00
N GLY A 24 10.10 3.21 -10.76
CA GLY A 24 8.66 3.17 -10.45
C GLY A 24 8.10 4.58 -10.24
N ARG A 25 6.85 4.81 -10.66
CA ARG A 25 6.08 6.04 -10.33
C ARG A 25 4.70 5.67 -9.79
N GLY A 26 4.07 6.63 -9.13
CA GLY A 26 2.72 6.53 -8.60
C GLY A 26 2.65 6.66 -7.10
N SER A 27 1.45 6.52 -6.56
CA SER A 27 1.19 6.55 -5.12
C SER A 27 0.31 5.39 -4.67
N ALA A 28 0.46 5.01 -3.40
CA ALA A 28 -0.33 4.00 -2.74
C ALA A 28 -1.04 4.63 -1.53
N THR A 29 -2.34 4.36 -1.40
CA THR A 29 -3.16 4.82 -0.27
C THR A 29 -3.88 3.62 0.34
N LEU A 30 -3.72 3.43 1.65
CA LEU A 30 -4.41 2.40 2.41
C LEU A 30 -5.67 3.00 3.04
N TYR A 31 -6.81 2.38 2.77
CA TYR A 31 -8.12 2.73 3.31
C TYR A 31 -8.60 1.68 4.29
N ARG A 32 -9.37 2.13 5.28
CA ARG A 32 -10.30 1.30 6.05
C ARG A 32 -11.69 1.52 5.51
N LEU A 33 -12.26 0.47 4.92
CA LEU A 33 -13.62 0.44 4.43
C LEU A 33 -14.62 0.28 5.59
N PRO A 34 -15.91 0.56 5.33
CA PRO A 34 -17.00 0.14 6.20
C PRO A 34 -16.90 -1.34 6.56
N GLY A 35 -17.19 -1.68 7.83
CA GLY A 35 -17.04 -3.04 8.32
C GLY A 35 -15.60 -3.45 8.63
N GLY A 36 -14.63 -2.51 8.59
CA GLY A 36 -13.27 -2.72 9.08
C GLY A 36 -12.33 -3.40 8.10
N ARG A 37 -12.78 -3.72 6.88
CA ARG A 37 -11.93 -4.25 5.81
C ARG A 37 -10.88 -3.22 5.39
N LEU A 38 -9.76 -3.70 4.86
CA LEU A 38 -8.69 -2.86 4.34
C LEU A 38 -8.66 -2.90 2.81
N ALA A 39 -8.39 -1.76 2.19
CA ALA A 39 -8.21 -1.65 0.74
C ALA A 39 -6.96 -0.83 0.41
N LEU A 40 -6.12 -1.35 -0.49
CA LEU A 40 -4.97 -0.63 -1.02
C LEU A 40 -5.31 -0.11 -2.42
N ARG A 41 -5.27 1.22 -2.59
CA ARG A 41 -5.45 1.86 -3.90
C ARG A 41 -4.10 2.32 -4.43
N MET A 42 -3.79 1.91 -5.66
CA MET A 42 -2.66 2.42 -6.43
C MET A 42 -3.17 3.46 -7.44
N ALA A 43 -2.46 4.57 -7.58
CA ALA A 43 -2.78 5.63 -8.53
C ALA A 43 -1.53 6.05 -9.30
N ASP A 44 -1.69 6.33 -10.60
CA ASP A 44 -0.62 6.70 -11.53
C ASP A 44 0.56 5.73 -11.49
N PHE A 45 0.24 4.45 -11.28
CA PHE A 45 1.22 3.41 -11.03
C PHE A 45 1.80 2.90 -12.35
N ALA A 46 3.12 2.97 -12.46
CA ALA A 46 3.86 2.47 -13.63
C ALA A 46 5.21 1.89 -13.21
N THR A 47 5.57 0.76 -13.83
CA THR A 47 6.87 0.08 -13.71
C THR A 47 7.48 -0.14 -15.09
N GLU A 48 8.80 -0.34 -15.15
CA GLU A 48 9.47 -0.78 -16.39
C GLU A 48 9.05 -2.22 -16.76
N SER A 49 9.14 -2.56 -18.04
CA SER A 49 8.78 -3.88 -18.57
C SER A 49 9.55 -5.01 -17.88
N ASN A 50 8.93 -6.19 -17.76
CA ASN A 50 9.53 -7.42 -17.20
C ASN A 50 9.99 -7.32 -15.73
N THR A 51 9.33 -6.48 -14.91
CA THR A 51 9.62 -6.38 -13.48
C THR A 51 8.40 -6.76 -12.66
N ASP A 52 8.54 -7.75 -11.79
CA ASP A 52 7.57 -8.05 -10.74
C ASP A 52 7.70 -7.00 -9.62
N LEU A 53 6.58 -6.36 -9.25
CA LEU A 53 6.54 -5.50 -8.06
C LEU A 53 5.97 -6.26 -6.87
N PHE A 54 6.73 -6.29 -5.78
CA PHE A 54 6.24 -6.75 -4.48
C PHE A 54 6.02 -5.55 -3.55
N VAL A 55 4.76 -5.32 -3.15
CA VAL A 55 4.39 -4.30 -2.15
C VAL A 55 4.12 -4.97 -0.81
N TRP A 56 4.94 -4.66 0.19
CA TRP A 56 4.78 -5.19 1.54
C TRP A 56 4.04 -4.18 2.42
N LEU A 57 2.95 -4.61 3.03
CA LEU A 57 2.20 -3.84 4.02
C LEU A 57 2.56 -4.35 5.42
N SER A 58 2.80 -3.42 6.35
CA SER A 58 3.09 -3.76 7.74
C SER A 58 2.35 -2.80 8.66
N GLU A 59 1.87 -3.33 9.78
CA GLU A 59 1.32 -2.54 10.88
C GLU A 59 2.42 -1.79 11.66
N ALA A 60 3.70 -2.19 11.46
CA ALA A 60 4.83 -1.54 12.10
C ALA A 60 4.93 -0.07 11.66
N ARG A 61 5.10 0.81 12.65
CA ARG A 61 5.29 2.25 12.39
C ARG A 61 6.68 2.46 11.77
N ARG A 62 6.71 2.73 10.45
CA ARG A 62 7.93 2.98 9.65
C ARG A 62 8.90 1.78 9.64
N PRO A 63 8.56 0.68 8.94
CA PRO A 63 9.49 -0.43 8.77
C PRO A 63 10.75 0.07 8.05
N ARG A 64 11.88 0.06 8.75
CA ARG A 64 13.16 0.60 8.24
C ARG A 64 13.96 -0.42 7.43
N THR A 65 13.56 -1.69 7.46
CA THR A 65 14.22 -2.77 6.73
C THR A 65 13.17 -3.75 6.19
N THR A 66 13.44 -4.29 5.00
CA THR A 66 12.70 -5.38 4.37
C THR A 66 13.69 -6.51 4.08
N HIS A 67 14.37 -7.01 5.12
CA HIS A 67 15.25 -8.16 4.93
C HIS A 67 14.41 -9.43 4.79
N ARG A 68 14.26 -9.90 3.56
CA ARG A 68 13.84 -11.26 3.28
C ARG A 68 14.97 -12.18 3.75
N ARG A 69 14.81 -12.82 4.92
CA ARG A 69 15.73 -13.87 5.37
C ARG A 69 15.62 -15.02 4.38
N SER A 70 16.54 -15.10 3.42
CA SER A 70 16.73 -16.27 2.58
C SER A 70 17.13 -17.42 3.49
N VAL A 71 16.17 -18.28 3.83
CA VAL A 71 16.49 -19.58 4.40
C VAL A 71 17.09 -20.38 3.24
N ARG A 72 18.42 -20.42 3.18
CA ARG A 72 19.14 -21.33 2.29
C ARG A 72 18.95 -22.73 2.89
N SER A 73 18.18 -23.55 2.20
CA SER A 73 18.11 -25.00 2.39
C SER A 73 19.46 -25.64 2.10
#